data_AF-G4N7W1-F1
#
_entry.id   AF-G4N7W1-F1
#
_cell.length_a   1.000
_cell.length_b   1.000
_cell.length_c   1.000
_cell.angle_alpha   90.00
_cell.angle_beta   90.00
_cell.angle_gamma   90.00
#
_symmetry.space_group_name_H-M   'P 1'
#
loop_
_entity.id
_entity.type
_entity.pdbx_description
1 polymer ?
#
loop_
_entity_poly.entity_id
_entity_poly.type
_entity_poly.pdbx_seq_one_letter_code
_entity_poly.pdbx_strand_id
1 'polypeptide(L)'
;MASMIAPNRFVRLLRISHPVSSLAHLPTPTRNATTARLVGTNISSSRLQAPRGQTSYFTTSSGQSGPNTARPRRRGFFSGFLILGGTAFGSFVGTLYLKMTALSVTAEGAASTYKPETTEAQAMEDYINKHPLVQELRANPEMTESRPHLKLPPEWRSHSLTAGTLMGPALVGVPPFDWSETDGKSYVQIAHVGEDLCGYPGIIHGGFLATMLDEGLARCCLPAVSNTIVLTANLNIDYRAPCKANQYIVLRAKTVKVEGRKVSVEGRLETLVEPGETPLLLAEAKALFISPKGAVTASKFLPVQ
;
A
#
# COMPACT_ATOMS: atom_id res chain seq x y z
N MET A 1 29.31 30.63 -60.89
CA MET A 1 28.52 31.62 -61.64
C MET A 1 27.58 32.30 -60.66
N ALA A 2 27.57 33.63 -60.69
CA ALA A 2 27.03 34.53 -59.69
C ALA A 2 25.52 34.81 -59.82
N SER A 3 24.96 35.45 -58.78
CA SER A 3 23.76 36.33 -58.68
C SER A 3 22.90 35.88 -57.49
N MET A 4 22.83 36.52 -56.31
CA MET A 4 22.67 37.93 -55.91
C MET A 4 21.29 38.54 -56.26
N ILE A 5 20.66 39.13 -55.22
CA ILE A 5 19.63 40.20 -55.16
C ILE A 5 18.18 39.80 -54.76
N ALA A 6 17.91 39.88 -53.45
CA ALA A 6 17.05 40.83 -52.68
C ALA A 6 15.70 41.43 -53.23
N PRO A 7 14.82 41.95 -52.33
CA PRO A 7 13.34 41.95 -52.43
C PRO A 7 12.65 43.33 -52.60
N ASN A 8 11.31 43.37 -52.76
CA ASN A 8 10.42 44.55 -52.54
C ASN A 8 8.95 44.09 -52.38
N ARG A 9 8.21 44.38 -51.28
CA ARG A 9 7.47 45.60 -50.84
C ARG A 9 6.19 45.95 -51.63
N PHE A 10 5.02 45.93 -50.95
CA PHE A 10 3.98 47.00 -50.81
C PHE A 10 2.67 46.40 -50.20
N VAL A 11 2.32 46.63 -48.93
CA VAL A 11 1.44 47.68 -48.32
C VAL A 11 -0.04 47.69 -48.76
N ARG A 12 -0.98 47.41 -47.84
CA ARG A 12 -2.19 48.25 -47.61
C ARG A 12 -2.81 48.04 -46.21
N LEU A 13 -3.11 49.18 -45.57
CA LEU A 13 -3.80 49.38 -44.29
C LEU A 13 -5.25 48.87 -44.28
N LEU A 14 -5.76 48.56 -43.07
CA LEU A 14 -7.01 49.13 -42.54
C LEU A 14 -7.06 49.05 -40.99
N ARG A 15 -7.23 50.22 -40.36
CA ARG A 15 -7.60 50.47 -38.95
C ARG A 15 -9.10 50.23 -38.75
N ILE A 16 -9.52 49.91 -37.52
CA ILE A 16 -10.77 50.33 -36.80
C ILE A 16 -10.65 49.71 -35.37
N SER A 17 -10.14 50.46 -34.38
CA SER A 17 -10.86 51.17 -33.30
C SER A 17 -11.71 50.32 -32.34
N HIS A 18 -11.35 50.36 -31.05
CA HIS A 18 -12.11 49.86 -29.88
C HIS A 18 -13.42 50.66 -29.68
N PRO A 19 -14.31 50.18 -28.79
CA PRO A 19 -14.32 50.80 -27.46
C PRO A 19 -14.51 49.81 -26.29
N VAL A 20 -14.23 50.39 -25.12
CA VAL A 20 -14.20 49.86 -23.75
C VAL A 20 -15.48 50.28 -23.02
N SER A 21 -15.84 49.51 -21.97
CA SER A 21 -16.74 49.83 -20.83
C SER A 21 -18.26 49.72 -20.99
N SER A 22 -18.91 48.93 -20.12
CA SER A 22 -19.48 49.46 -18.86
C SER A 22 -20.28 48.42 -18.08
N LEU A 23 -20.06 48.45 -16.76
CA LEU A 23 -20.84 47.95 -15.61
C LEU A 23 -22.34 47.66 -15.82
N ALA A 24 -22.81 46.53 -15.25
CA ALA A 24 -24.01 46.49 -14.40
C ALA A 24 -24.15 45.18 -13.59
N HIS A 25 -24.19 45.33 -12.27
CA HIS A 25 -24.98 44.61 -11.26
C HIS A 25 -24.78 43.10 -10.98
N LEU A 26 -23.93 42.86 -9.98
CA LEU A 26 -24.14 41.85 -8.94
C LEU A 26 -25.34 42.22 -8.05
N PRO A 27 -26.17 41.27 -7.60
CA PRO A 27 -26.95 41.39 -6.39
C PRO A 27 -26.21 40.75 -5.20
N THR A 28 -25.82 41.61 -4.27
CA THR A 28 -25.48 41.29 -2.87
C THR A 28 -26.73 40.77 -2.14
N PRO A 29 -26.66 39.67 -1.38
CA PRO A 29 -27.54 39.47 -0.24
C PRO A 29 -26.89 40.06 1.01
N THR A 30 -27.56 41.08 1.53
CA THR A 30 -27.27 41.77 2.80
C THR A 30 -27.27 40.82 4.00
N ARG A 31 -26.22 40.92 4.82
CA ARG A 31 -26.19 40.47 6.22
C ARG A 31 -27.24 41.25 7.00
N ASN A 32 -28.29 40.59 7.46
CA ASN A 32 -29.04 41.01 8.63
C ASN A 32 -28.76 40.01 9.76
N ALA A 33 -28.06 40.50 10.77
CA ALA A 33 -27.99 39.87 12.07
C ALA A 33 -29.39 39.96 12.70
N THR A 34 -30.00 38.81 12.98
CA THR A 34 -31.16 38.74 13.87
C THR A 34 -30.86 37.67 14.90
N THR A 35 -30.77 38.16 16.13
CA THR A 35 -30.66 37.42 17.39
C THR A 35 -31.79 36.40 17.51
N ALA A 36 -31.50 35.13 17.25
CA ALA A 36 -32.38 34.03 17.63
C ALA A 36 -32.20 33.76 19.12
N ARG A 37 -33.07 34.39 19.91
CA ARG A 37 -33.27 34.19 21.34
C ARG A 37 -33.62 32.72 21.59
N LEU A 38 -32.85 32.05 22.45
CA LEU A 38 -33.23 30.78 23.07
C LEU A 38 -34.60 30.95 23.73
N VAL A 39 -35.60 30.25 23.23
CA VAL A 39 -36.83 29.96 23.97
C VAL A 39 -36.84 28.47 24.23
N GLY A 40 -36.50 28.11 25.47
CA GLY A 40 -36.68 26.77 25.99
C GLY A 40 -38.16 26.42 25.99
N THR A 41 -38.48 25.27 25.41
CA THR A 41 -39.74 24.58 25.68
C THR A 41 -39.38 23.21 26.24
N ASN A 42 -39.69 23.05 27.53
CA ASN A 42 -39.66 21.77 28.24
C ASN A 42 -40.65 20.83 27.57
N ILE A 43 -40.17 19.74 26.98
CA ILE A 43 -41.00 18.59 26.66
C ILE A 43 -40.44 17.39 27.41
N SER A 44 -41.26 16.97 28.38
CA SER A 44 -41.03 15.87 29.30
C SER A 44 -40.87 14.54 28.56
N SER A 45 -39.98 13.71 29.10
CA SER A 45 -39.67 12.38 28.59
C SER A 45 -40.84 11.43 28.79
N SER A 46 -41.41 10.92 27.70
CA SER A 46 -42.23 9.71 27.71
C SER A 46 -41.49 8.62 26.94
N ARG A 47 -41.19 7.57 27.67
CA ARG A 47 -40.37 6.42 27.29
C ARG A 47 -41.21 5.48 26.42
N LEU A 48 -41.03 5.52 25.11
CA LEU A 48 -41.53 4.49 24.20
C LEU A 48 -40.40 3.49 23.90
N GLN A 49 -40.46 2.34 24.57
CA GLN A 49 -39.60 1.18 24.31
C GLN A 49 -40.03 0.51 23.00
N ALA A 50 -39.18 0.58 21.97
CA ALA A 50 -39.27 -0.30 20.81
C ALA A 50 -38.53 -1.63 21.10
N PRO A 51 -39.07 -2.79 20.70
CA PRO A 51 -38.51 -4.09 21.03
C PRO A 51 -37.22 -4.35 20.23
N ARG A 52 -36.19 -4.82 20.95
CA ARG A 52 -34.93 -5.33 20.41
C ARG A 52 -35.19 -6.59 19.57
N GLY A 53 -35.02 -6.49 18.25
CA GLY A 53 -34.77 -7.64 17.40
C GLY A 53 -33.40 -8.23 17.73
N GLN A 54 -33.38 -9.42 18.34
CA GLN A 54 -32.17 -10.21 18.56
C GLN A 54 -31.75 -10.85 17.23
N THR A 55 -30.72 -10.31 16.58
CA THR A 55 -30.01 -11.03 15.53
C THR A 55 -29.20 -12.14 16.19
N SER A 56 -29.55 -13.37 15.84
CA SER A 56 -29.11 -14.61 16.47
C SER A 56 -27.64 -14.88 16.13
N TYR A 57 -26.80 -15.04 17.16
CA TYR A 57 -25.49 -15.65 17.01
C TYR A 57 -25.68 -17.14 16.74
N PHE A 58 -25.12 -17.65 15.64
CA PHE A 58 -24.96 -19.09 15.42
C PHE A 58 -23.89 -19.61 16.38
N THR A 59 -24.31 -19.98 17.60
CA THR A 59 -23.54 -20.80 18.52
C THR A 59 -24.01 -22.23 18.35
N THR A 60 -23.24 -23.09 17.68
CA THR A 60 -23.48 -24.53 17.69
C THR A 60 -23.09 -25.09 19.06
N SER A 61 -24.05 -25.02 19.99
CA SER A 61 -24.05 -25.74 21.25
C SER A 61 -25.06 -26.89 21.10
N SER A 62 -24.59 -28.07 20.70
CA SER A 62 -25.39 -29.30 20.72
C SER A 62 -25.08 -30.08 22.00
N GLY A 63 -25.68 -29.66 23.11
CA GLY A 63 -25.83 -30.48 24.30
C GLY A 63 -27.19 -31.19 24.26
N GLN A 64 -27.22 -32.43 23.77
CA GLN A 64 -28.31 -33.36 24.05
C GLN A 64 -27.74 -34.70 24.50
N SER A 65 -28.03 -35.01 25.75
CA SER A 65 -27.83 -36.29 26.42
C SER A 65 -28.72 -37.38 25.82
N GLY A 66 -28.12 -38.31 25.09
CA GLY A 66 -28.72 -39.58 24.68
C GLY A 66 -28.38 -40.72 25.65
N PRO A 67 -29.13 -41.83 25.65
CA PRO A 67 -29.05 -42.87 26.68
C PRO A 67 -27.75 -43.69 26.60
N ASN A 68 -27.31 -44.10 27.78
CA ASN A 68 -26.17 -45.00 28.02
C ASN A 68 -26.31 -46.30 27.21
N THR A 69 -25.51 -46.45 26.16
CA THR A 69 -25.21 -47.76 25.55
C THR A 69 -23.72 -48.00 25.66
N ALA A 70 -23.34 -49.02 26.44
CA ALA A 70 -21.96 -49.45 26.64
C ALA A 70 -21.28 -49.75 25.28
N ARG A 71 -20.20 -49.06 24.97
CA ARG A 71 -19.37 -49.31 23.78
C ARG A 71 -18.30 -50.36 24.07
N PRO A 72 -18.07 -51.33 23.18
CA PRO A 72 -16.97 -52.28 23.32
C PRO A 72 -15.65 -51.58 23.00
N ARG A 73 -14.64 -51.94 23.79
CA ARG A 73 -13.28 -51.40 23.76
C ARG A 73 -12.57 -51.88 22.48
N ARG A 74 -12.64 -51.09 21.39
CA ARG A 74 -11.81 -51.32 20.19
C ARG A 74 -10.50 -50.54 20.29
N ARG A 75 -9.42 -51.32 20.33
CA ARG A 75 -8.01 -50.94 20.38
C ARG A 75 -7.55 -50.56 18.96
N GLY A 76 -7.05 -49.34 18.78
CA GLY A 76 -6.14 -48.89 17.69
C GLY A 76 -6.74 -48.75 16.29
N PHE A 77 -6.78 -47.51 15.75
CA PHE A 77 -6.54 -47.16 14.33
C PHE A 77 -6.66 -45.63 14.10
N PHE A 78 -5.87 -44.80 14.81
CA PHE A 78 -5.89 -43.34 14.65
C PHE A 78 -4.50 -42.70 14.44
N SER A 79 -3.52 -43.43 13.92
CA SER A 79 -2.17 -42.88 13.65
C SER A 79 -1.88 -42.59 12.17
N GLY A 80 -2.79 -42.87 11.23
CA GLY A 80 -2.53 -42.75 9.79
C GLY A 80 -2.80 -41.37 9.18
N PHE A 81 -3.79 -40.62 9.66
CA PHE A 81 -4.23 -39.37 9.03
C PHE A 81 -3.43 -38.12 9.43
N LEU A 82 -2.74 -38.14 10.58
CA LEU A 82 -1.96 -36.99 11.05
C LEU A 82 -0.59 -36.86 10.34
N ILE A 83 -0.08 -37.95 9.78
CA ILE A 83 1.24 -37.99 9.11
C ILE A 83 1.14 -37.48 7.66
N LEU A 84 0.02 -37.73 6.96
CA LEU A 84 -0.20 -37.20 5.60
C LEU A 84 -0.46 -35.69 5.59
N GLY A 85 -1.16 -35.14 6.60
CA GLY A 85 -1.39 -33.69 6.69
C GLY A 85 -0.10 -32.90 6.96
N GLY A 86 0.80 -33.43 7.80
CA GLY A 86 2.08 -32.80 8.11
C GLY A 86 3.06 -32.80 6.94
N THR A 87 3.07 -33.86 6.12
CA THR A 87 3.91 -33.96 4.92
C THR A 87 3.42 -33.05 3.79
N ALA A 88 2.10 -32.93 3.59
CA ALA A 88 1.53 -32.00 2.61
C ALA A 88 1.80 -30.52 2.99
N PHE A 89 1.64 -30.15 4.27
CA PHE A 89 1.96 -28.79 4.74
C PHE A 89 3.46 -28.49 4.69
N GLY A 90 4.30 -29.45 5.10
CA GLY A 90 5.76 -29.32 5.00
C GLY A 90 6.25 -29.21 3.56
N SER A 91 5.65 -29.97 2.63
CA SER A 91 5.97 -29.90 1.20
C SER A 91 5.53 -28.58 0.58
N PHE A 92 4.35 -28.05 0.94
CA PHE A 92 3.90 -26.73 0.49
C PHE A 92 4.84 -25.61 0.95
N VAL A 93 5.24 -25.61 2.23
CA VAL A 93 6.21 -24.62 2.75
C VAL A 93 7.57 -24.78 2.06
N GLY A 94 8.02 -26.01 1.77
CA GLY A 94 9.27 -26.27 1.06
C GLY A 94 9.24 -25.81 -0.40
N THR A 95 8.14 -26.02 -1.14
CA THR A 95 8.00 -25.55 -2.52
C THR A 95 7.85 -24.03 -2.58
N LEU A 96 7.11 -23.43 -1.64
CA LEU A 96 7.02 -21.98 -1.50
C LEU A 96 8.41 -21.39 -1.20
N TYR A 97 9.17 -22.02 -0.31
CA TYR A 97 10.56 -21.64 -0.01
C TYR A 97 11.43 -21.68 -1.27
N LEU A 98 11.45 -22.79 -2.01
CA LEU A 98 12.28 -22.93 -3.21
C LEU A 98 11.94 -21.88 -4.28
N LYS A 99 10.65 -21.59 -4.49
CA LYS A 99 10.21 -20.53 -5.41
C LYS A 99 10.61 -19.14 -4.93
N MET A 100 10.48 -18.87 -3.63
CA MET A 100 10.85 -17.58 -3.03
C MET A 100 12.36 -17.34 -3.02
N THR A 101 13.17 -18.37 -2.77
CA THR A 101 14.64 -18.24 -2.84
C THR A 101 15.12 -18.09 -4.28
N ALA A 102 14.53 -18.82 -5.24
CA ALA A 102 14.80 -18.60 -6.66
C ALA A 102 14.49 -17.16 -7.08
N LEU A 103 13.40 -16.57 -6.57
CA LEU A 103 13.08 -15.16 -6.75
C LEU A 103 14.15 -14.21 -6.22
N SER A 104 14.61 -14.44 -4.99
CA SER A 104 15.63 -13.59 -4.35
C SER A 104 16.94 -13.58 -5.16
N VAL A 105 17.38 -14.74 -5.66
CA VAL A 105 18.61 -14.87 -6.48
C VAL A 105 18.43 -14.23 -7.86
N THR A 106 17.27 -14.40 -8.50
CA THR A 106 17.02 -13.83 -9.83
C THR A 106 16.87 -12.29 -9.76
N ALA A 107 16.41 -11.77 -8.62
CA ALA A 107 16.22 -10.35 -8.37
C ALA A 107 17.54 -9.57 -8.20
N GLU A 108 18.65 -10.22 -7.86
CA GLU A 108 19.96 -9.54 -7.72
C GLU A 108 20.58 -9.13 -9.07
N GLY A 109 20.20 -9.79 -10.18
CA GLY A 109 20.72 -9.47 -11.52
C GLY A 109 19.88 -8.49 -12.35
N ALA A 110 18.65 -8.18 -11.93
CA ALA A 110 17.70 -7.40 -12.72
C ALA A 110 17.67 -5.93 -12.29
N ALA A 111 18.71 -5.16 -12.61
CA ALA A 111 18.61 -3.70 -12.65
C ALA A 111 17.88 -3.28 -13.92
N SER A 112 16.58 -3.58 -14.04
CA SER A 112 15.79 -3.02 -15.13
C SER A 112 15.42 -1.58 -14.80
N THR A 113 16.08 -0.63 -15.46
CA THR A 113 15.67 0.78 -15.44
C THR A 113 14.23 0.89 -15.91
N TYR A 114 13.34 1.42 -15.07
CA TYR A 114 11.96 1.72 -15.48
C TYR A 114 11.98 2.78 -16.58
N LYS A 115 11.23 2.53 -17.65
CA LYS A 115 11.02 3.50 -18.73
C LYS A 115 9.53 3.85 -18.75
N PRO A 116 9.14 5.06 -18.33
CA PRO A 116 7.76 5.51 -18.45
C PRO A 116 7.30 5.45 -19.92
N GLU A 117 6.14 4.84 -20.16
CA GLU A 117 5.58 4.68 -21.52
C GLU A 117 4.63 5.83 -21.91
N THR A 118 4.14 6.59 -20.93
CA THR A 118 3.20 7.70 -21.13
C THR A 118 3.72 9.02 -20.54
N THR A 119 3.15 10.13 -21.01
CA THR A 119 3.43 11.48 -20.48
C THR A 119 3.05 11.60 -19.01
N GLU A 120 1.97 10.95 -18.60
CA GLU A 120 1.49 10.95 -17.21
C GLU A 120 2.45 10.17 -16.32
N ALA A 121 2.88 8.98 -16.76
CA ALA A 121 3.85 8.18 -16.03
C ALA A 121 5.19 8.91 -15.90
N GLN A 122 5.64 9.62 -16.96
CA GLN A 122 6.85 10.43 -16.89
C GLN A 122 6.68 11.58 -15.89
N ALA A 123 5.53 12.26 -15.86
CA ALA A 123 5.25 13.33 -14.91
C ALA A 123 5.25 12.83 -13.46
N MET A 124 4.69 11.63 -13.20
CA MET A 124 4.73 11.00 -11.88
C MET A 124 6.15 10.67 -11.45
N GLU A 125 6.94 10.12 -12.37
CA GLU A 125 8.33 9.77 -12.12
C GLU A 125 9.19 11.01 -11.82
N ASP A 126 8.99 12.07 -12.60
CA ASP A 126 9.63 13.36 -12.42
C ASP A 126 9.26 14.00 -11.08
N TYR A 127 7.98 13.94 -10.70
CA TYR A 127 7.48 14.50 -9.44
C TYR A 127 8.17 13.82 -8.25
N ILE A 128 8.16 12.48 -8.20
CA ILE A 128 8.80 11.74 -7.11
C ILE A 128 10.31 12.02 -7.09
N ASN A 129 10.99 11.97 -8.23
CA ASN A 129 12.43 12.21 -8.30
C ASN A 129 12.84 13.61 -7.81
N LYS A 130 12.05 14.65 -8.11
CA LYS A 130 12.34 16.03 -7.70
C LYS A 130 11.97 16.31 -6.25
N HIS A 131 11.19 15.43 -5.60
CA HIS A 131 10.67 15.69 -4.26
C HIS A 131 11.79 15.81 -3.22
N PRO A 132 11.77 16.81 -2.32
CA PRO A 132 12.83 17.02 -1.33
C PRO A 132 13.10 15.82 -0.41
N LEU A 133 12.06 15.10 0.01
CA LEU A 133 12.20 13.84 0.75
C LEU A 133 13.06 12.80 0.00
N VAL A 134 12.91 12.70 -1.32
CA VAL A 134 13.70 11.76 -2.13
C VAL A 134 15.17 12.18 -2.17
N GLN A 135 15.44 13.48 -2.23
CA GLN A 135 16.80 14.01 -2.17
C GLN A 135 17.45 13.74 -0.80
N GLU A 136 16.69 13.90 0.29
CA GLU A 136 17.14 13.56 1.64
C GLU A 136 17.47 12.06 1.78
N LEU A 137 16.58 11.18 1.30
CA LEU A 137 16.77 9.73 1.37
C LEU A 137 17.98 9.27 0.54
N ARG A 138 18.23 9.90 -0.62
CA ARG A 138 19.42 9.65 -1.46
C ARG A 138 20.71 10.17 -0.86
N ALA A 139 20.64 11.24 -0.07
CA ALA A 139 21.79 11.79 0.63
C ALA A 139 22.16 10.99 1.89
N ASN A 140 21.25 10.16 2.41
CA ASN A 140 21.50 9.35 3.60
C ASN A 140 22.33 8.09 3.24
N PRO A 141 23.58 7.96 3.73
CA PRO A 141 24.45 6.83 3.41
C PRO A 141 23.98 5.49 4.01
N GLU A 142 23.09 5.50 5.00
CA GLU A 142 22.53 4.28 5.59
C GLU A 142 21.39 3.68 4.75
N MET A 143 20.81 4.46 3.84
CA MET A 143 19.66 4.08 3.02
C MET A 143 20.07 3.67 1.62
N THR A 144 19.54 2.54 1.15
CA THR A 144 19.71 2.09 -0.24
C THR A 144 18.39 2.24 -1.00
N GLU A 145 18.43 3.00 -2.08
CA GLU A 145 17.30 3.11 -3.02
C GLU A 145 17.15 1.82 -3.85
N SER A 146 15.91 1.39 -4.07
CA SER A 146 15.60 0.25 -4.91
C SER A 146 14.20 0.35 -5.54
N ARG A 147 13.94 -0.53 -6.51
CA ARG A 147 12.63 -0.70 -7.15
C ARG A 147 12.27 -2.19 -7.22
N PRO A 148 11.82 -2.84 -6.12
CA PRO A 148 11.65 -4.29 -6.07
C PRO A 148 10.70 -4.86 -7.14
N HIS A 149 9.65 -4.11 -7.49
CA HIS A 149 8.67 -4.47 -8.53
C HIS A 149 9.30 -4.69 -9.92
N LEU A 150 10.46 -4.07 -10.17
CA LEU A 150 11.23 -4.20 -11.40
C LEU A 150 12.15 -5.42 -11.41
N LYS A 151 12.49 -5.98 -10.25
CA LYS A 151 13.39 -7.13 -10.13
C LYS A 151 12.72 -8.47 -10.46
N LEU A 152 11.39 -8.50 -10.58
CA LEU A 152 10.65 -9.72 -10.91
C LEU A 152 10.82 -10.11 -12.39
N PRO A 153 10.97 -11.40 -12.73
CA PRO A 153 10.90 -11.84 -14.12
C PRO A 153 9.58 -11.42 -14.79
N PRO A 154 9.58 -11.02 -16.08
CA PRO A 154 8.37 -10.57 -16.78
C PRO A 154 7.18 -11.54 -16.69
N GLU A 155 7.44 -12.84 -16.78
CA GLU A 155 6.42 -13.89 -16.68
C GLU A 155 5.70 -13.88 -15.32
N TRP A 156 6.39 -13.53 -14.25
CA TRP A 156 5.85 -13.55 -12.89
C TRP A 156 5.24 -12.21 -12.52
N ARG A 157 5.77 -11.12 -13.08
CA ARG A 157 5.24 -9.77 -12.89
C ARG A 157 3.77 -9.69 -13.29
N SER A 158 3.40 -10.26 -14.43
CA SER A 158 2.00 -10.29 -14.90
C SER A 158 1.02 -11.02 -13.96
N HIS A 159 1.55 -11.89 -13.08
CA HIS A 159 0.78 -12.64 -12.10
C HIS A 159 1.05 -12.17 -10.65
N SER A 160 1.74 -11.04 -10.49
CA SER A 160 1.97 -10.38 -9.22
C SER A 160 0.88 -9.35 -8.98
N LEU A 161 0.23 -9.40 -7.82
CA LEU A 161 -0.79 -8.43 -7.44
C LEU A 161 -0.23 -6.99 -7.46
N THR A 162 0.92 -6.76 -6.83
CA THR A 162 1.47 -5.42 -6.59
C THR A 162 2.48 -4.97 -7.65
N ALA A 163 3.15 -5.89 -8.35
CA ALA A 163 4.08 -5.52 -9.41
C ALA A 163 3.47 -5.61 -10.82
N GLY A 164 2.26 -6.14 -10.96
CA GLY A 164 1.55 -6.30 -12.23
C GLY A 164 0.10 -5.88 -12.18
N THR A 165 -0.78 -6.67 -11.55
CA THR A 165 -2.24 -6.48 -11.61
C THR A 165 -2.71 -5.10 -11.16
N LEU A 166 -2.05 -4.51 -10.16
CA LEU A 166 -2.38 -3.18 -9.63
C LEU A 166 -1.47 -2.07 -10.17
N MET A 167 -0.72 -2.33 -11.24
CA MET A 167 0.10 -1.33 -11.93
C MET A 167 -0.64 -0.78 -13.14
N GLY A 168 -0.56 0.53 -13.36
CA GLY A 168 -1.12 1.19 -14.53
C GLY A 168 -1.49 2.65 -14.27
N PRO A 169 -1.79 3.43 -15.32
CA PRO A 169 -1.95 4.89 -15.21
C PRO A 169 -3.00 5.35 -14.19
N ALA A 170 -4.12 4.63 -14.07
CA ALA A 170 -5.19 4.89 -13.11
C ALA A 170 -5.11 4.03 -11.84
N LEU A 171 -4.08 3.19 -11.71
CA LEU A 171 -3.80 2.33 -10.55
C LEU A 171 -2.55 2.86 -9.82
N VAL A 172 -1.58 1.99 -9.51
CA VAL A 172 -0.23 2.42 -9.14
C VAL A 172 0.48 2.86 -10.42
N GLY A 173 0.58 4.18 -10.61
CA GLY A 173 0.94 4.80 -11.89
C GLY A 173 2.36 4.55 -12.37
N VAL A 174 3.28 4.40 -11.42
CA VAL A 174 4.69 4.10 -11.64
C VAL A 174 5.18 3.15 -10.55
N PRO A 175 6.14 2.24 -10.81
CA PRO A 175 6.62 1.33 -9.79
C PRO A 175 7.06 2.11 -8.54
N PRO A 176 6.61 1.76 -7.33
CA PRO A 176 7.00 2.51 -6.13
C PRO A 176 8.51 2.59 -5.95
N PHE A 177 8.97 3.69 -5.35
CA PHE A 177 10.35 3.90 -4.95
C PHE A 177 10.53 3.46 -3.50
N ASP A 178 11.55 2.64 -3.24
CA ASP A 178 11.78 2.03 -1.94
C ASP A 178 13.17 2.40 -1.42
N TRP A 179 13.28 2.72 -0.14
CA TRP A 179 14.55 2.90 0.59
C TRP A 179 14.56 2.01 1.82
N SER A 180 15.68 1.32 2.05
CA SER A 180 15.86 0.46 3.21
C SER A 180 17.26 0.58 3.79
N GLU A 181 17.37 0.51 5.12
CA GLU A 181 18.65 0.25 5.79
C GLU A 181 19.06 -1.22 5.59
N THR A 182 20.36 -1.48 5.43
CA THR A 182 20.89 -2.83 5.17
C THR A 182 20.69 -3.81 6.35
N ASP A 183 20.53 -3.29 7.56
CA ASP A 183 20.24 -4.06 8.77
C ASP A 183 18.73 -4.31 8.99
N GLY A 184 17.87 -3.79 8.11
CA GLY A 184 16.41 -3.95 8.18
C GLY A 184 15.77 -3.15 9.32
N LYS A 185 16.44 -2.10 9.81
CA LYS A 185 15.94 -1.28 10.92
C LYS A 185 14.81 -0.35 10.50
N SER A 186 14.87 0.25 9.31
CA SER A 186 13.81 1.09 8.78
C SER A 186 13.66 1.02 7.27
N TYR A 187 12.49 1.45 6.80
CA TYR A 187 12.10 1.42 5.40
C TYR A 187 11.18 2.59 5.07
N VAL A 188 11.33 3.13 3.87
CA VAL A 188 10.46 4.16 3.31
C VAL A 188 10.05 3.76 1.91
N GLN A 189 8.78 3.89 1.56
CA GLN A 189 8.30 3.73 0.20
C GLN A 189 7.43 4.91 -0.22
N ILE A 190 7.61 5.36 -1.46
CA ILE A 190 6.80 6.41 -2.08
C ILE A 190 6.07 5.84 -3.29
N ALA A 191 4.76 6.06 -3.34
CA ALA A 191 3.91 5.57 -4.42
C ALA A 191 2.85 6.60 -4.82
N HIS A 192 2.50 6.61 -6.11
CA HIS A 192 1.26 7.23 -6.60
C HIS A 192 0.09 6.25 -6.46
N VAL A 193 -1.09 6.74 -6.07
CA VAL A 193 -2.33 5.96 -5.97
C VAL A 193 -3.43 6.57 -6.83
N GLY A 194 -3.88 5.84 -7.86
CA GLY A 194 -4.91 6.31 -8.80
C GLY A 194 -6.35 5.92 -8.46
N GLU A 195 -7.28 6.43 -9.25
CA GLU A 195 -8.74 6.28 -9.06
C GLU A 195 -9.24 4.83 -9.14
N ASP A 196 -8.63 3.96 -9.95
CA ASP A 196 -9.09 2.58 -10.11
C ASP A 196 -8.76 1.69 -8.89
N LEU A 197 -8.04 2.24 -7.91
CA LEU A 197 -7.81 1.62 -6.59
C LEU A 197 -8.91 2.00 -5.58
N CYS A 198 -9.91 2.78 -5.97
CA CYS A 198 -10.97 3.24 -5.09
C CYS A 198 -11.91 2.13 -4.63
N GLY A 199 -12.32 2.21 -3.36
CA GLY A 199 -13.42 1.41 -2.81
C GLY A 199 -14.74 2.18 -2.75
N TYR A 200 -14.63 3.50 -2.63
CA TYR A 200 -15.72 4.47 -2.68
C TYR A 200 -15.26 5.61 -3.61
N PRO A 201 -16.16 6.30 -4.35
CA PRO A 201 -15.76 7.34 -5.30
C PRO A 201 -14.74 8.34 -4.72
N GLY A 202 -13.58 8.47 -5.36
CA GLY A 202 -12.48 9.34 -4.94
C GLY A 202 -11.67 8.90 -3.71
N ILE A 203 -12.01 7.77 -3.06
CA ILE A 203 -11.34 7.25 -1.86
C ILE A 203 -10.73 5.87 -2.12
N ILE A 204 -9.41 5.77 -1.96
CA ILE A 204 -8.64 4.53 -2.10
C ILE A 204 -9.20 3.45 -1.17
N HIS A 205 -9.37 2.24 -1.70
CA HIS A 205 -9.89 1.11 -0.93
C HIS A 205 -8.96 0.80 0.25
N GLY A 206 -9.53 0.63 1.45
CA GLY A 206 -8.73 0.33 2.65
C GLY A 206 -7.89 -0.93 2.51
N GLY A 207 -8.41 -1.95 1.81
CA GLY A 207 -7.66 -3.16 1.47
C GLY A 207 -6.40 -2.91 0.62
N PHE A 208 -6.37 -1.90 -0.24
CA PHE A 208 -5.14 -1.53 -0.96
C PHE A 208 -4.09 -0.94 -0.01
N LEU A 209 -4.51 -0.06 0.91
CA LEU A 209 -3.61 0.47 1.95
C LEU A 209 -3.09 -0.67 2.84
N ALA A 210 -3.92 -1.65 3.16
CA ALA A 210 -3.52 -2.85 3.89
C ALA A 210 -2.47 -3.66 3.12
N THR A 211 -2.65 -3.86 1.81
CA THR A 211 -1.67 -4.53 0.95
C THR A 211 -0.33 -3.80 0.94
N MET A 212 -0.34 -2.46 0.84
CA MET A 212 0.89 -1.67 0.92
C MET A 212 1.59 -1.82 2.27
N LEU A 213 0.83 -1.76 3.37
CA LEU A 213 1.36 -1.94 4.72
C LEU A 213 1.97 -3.34 4.90
N ASP A 214 1.29 -4.39 4.46
CA ASP A 214 1.79 -5.76 4.55
C ASP A 214 3.16 -5.92 3.84
N GLU A 215 3.21 -5.53 2.57
CA GLU A 215 4.42 -5.62 1.74
C GLU A 215 5.57 -4.73 2.26
N GLY A 216 5.28 -3.49 2.61
CA GLY A 216 6.28 -2.53 3.09
C GLY A 216 6.86 -2.93 4.46
N LEU A 217 6.02 -3.40 5.39
CA LEU A 217 6.48 -3.88 6.69
C LEU A 217 7.29 -5.19 6.57
N ALA A 218 6.90 -6.08 5.65
CA ALA A 218 7.67 -7.29 5.36
C ALA A 218 9.06 -6.93 4.81
N ARG A 219 9.13 -6.02 3.82
CA ARG A 219 10.39 -5.55 3.24
C ARG A 219 11.30 -4.88 4.25
N CYS A 220 10.73 -4.11 5.18
CA CYS A 220 11.48 -3.47 6.25
C CYS A 220 12.30 -4.48 7.06
N CYS A 221 11.65 -5.56 7.50
CA CYS A 221 12.28 -6.50 8.43
C CYS A 221 13.01 -7.68 7.76
N LEU A 222 12.89 -7.84 6.45
CA LEU A 222 13.52 -8.94 5.72
C LEU A 222 15.05 -8.98 5.92
N PRO A 223 15.81 -7.86 5.92
CA PRO A 223 17.25 -7.89 6.19
C PRO A 223 17.59 -8.16 7.67
N ALA A 224 16.65 -7.93 8.59
CA ALA A 224 16.86 -8.10 10.03
C ALA A 224 16.78 -9.57 10.49
N VAL A 225 16.48 -10.51 9.58
CA VAL A 225 16.40 -11.94 9.88
C VAL A 225 17.52 -12.71 9.18
N SER A 226 18.03 -13.75 9.83
CA SER A 226 19.06 -14.63 9.27
C SER A 226 18.59 -15.50 8.09
N ASN A 227 17.30 -15.48 7.78
CA ASN A 227 16.67 -16.24 6.73
C ASN A 227 16.12 -15.29 5.67
N THR A 228 16.32 -15.58 4.40
CA THR A 228 15.90 -14.73 3.27
C THR A 228 14.37 -14.64 3.08
N ILE A 229 13.55 -15.12 4.02
CA ILE A 229 12.08 -15.16 3.91
C ILE A 229 11.44 -14.90 5.28
N VAL A 230 10.43 -14.04 5.26
CA VAL A 230 9.47 -13.81 6.34
C VAL A 230 8.05 -13.91 5.80
N LEU A 231 7.11 -14.35 6.63
CA LEU A 231 5.68 -14.43 6.31
C LEU A 231 4.86 -13.68 7.35
N THR A 232 3.80 -13.03 6.93
CA THR A 232 2.87 -12.31 7.82
C THR A 232 2.12 -13.30 8.70
N ALA A 233 2.26 -13.15 10.02
CA ALA A 233 1.50 -13.92 11.01
C ALA A 233 0.36 -13.10 11.61
N ASN A 234 0.55 -11.79 11.75
CA ASN A 234 -0.49 -10.86 12.17
C ASN A 234 -0.24 -9.50 11.51
N LEU A 235 -1.31 -8.84 11.10
CA LEU A 235 -1.34 -7.46 10.65
C LEU A 235 -2.55 -6.79 11.29
N ASN A 236 -2.31 -5.79 12.14
CA ASN A 236 -3.34 -4.96 12.76
C ASN A 236 -3.20 -3.54 12.23
N ILE A 237 -4.30 -2.96 11.73
CA ILE A 237 -4.31 -1.67 11.04
C ILE A 237 -5.39 -0.78 11.64
N ASP A 238 -4.99 0.43 12.02
CA ASP A 238 -5.89 1.52 12.39
C ASP A 238 -5.95 2.52 11.24
N TYR A 239 -7.12 2.64 10.60
CA TYR A 239 -7.37 3.66 9.57
C TYR A 239 -7.71 4.99 10.24
N ARG A 240 -6.92 6.02 9.95
CA ARG A 240 -6.97 7.32 10.63
C ARG A 240 -7.67 8.39 9.81
N ALA A 241 -7.49 8.38 8.49
CA ALA A 241 -8.11 9.33 7.57
C ALA A 241 -8.34 8.70 6.19
N PRO A 242 -9.34 9.18 5.41
CA PRO A 242 -9.57 8.70 4.06
C PRO A 242 -8.40 9.09 3.13
N CYS A 243 -7.86 8.11 2.40
CA CYS A 243 -6.87 8.34 1.36
C CYS A 243 -7.57 8.71 0.05
N LYS A 244 -7.34 9.92 -0.46
CA LYS A 244 -7.90 10.38 -1.73
C LYS A 244 -7.17 9.72 -2.90
N ALA A 245 -7.85 9.56 -4.02
CA ALA A 245 -7.23 9.13 -5.27
C ALA A 245 -6.40 10.24 -5.93
N ASN A 246 -5.50 9.82 -6.83
CA ASN A 246 -4.60 10.64 -7.63
C ASN A 246 -3.65 11.52 -6.79
N GLN A 247 -3.14 10.95 -5.70
CA GLN A 247 -2.15 11.58 -4.83
C GLN A 247 -0.95 10.67 -4.62
N TYR A 248 0.08 11.21 -3.96
CA TYR A 248 1.27 10.46 -3.56
C TYR A 248 1.21 10.17 -2.07
N ILE A 249 1.64 8.98 -1.68
CA ILE A 249 1.67 8.54 -0.29
C ILE A 249 3.06 8.02 0.06
N VAL A 250 3.39 8.11 1.35
CA VAL A 250 4.62 7.62 1.94
C VAL A 250 4.29 6.55 2.95
N LEU A 251 4.84 5.36 2.76
CA LEU A 251 4.91 4.33 3.79
C LEU A 251 6.22 4.50 4.54
N ARG A 252 6.16 4.56 5.88
CA ARG A 252 7.34 4.47 6.75
C ARG A 252 7.20 3.29 7.68
N ALA A 253 8.24 2.50 7.79
CA ALA A 253 8.27 1.31 8.61
C ALA A 253 9.54 1.24 9.45
N LYS A 254 9.42 0.60 10.61
CA LYS A 254 10.52 0.35 11.54
C LYS A 254 10.39 -1.03 12.16
N THR A 255 11.49 -1.78 12.15
CA THR A 255 11.60 -3.01 12.93
C THR A 255 11.72 -2.66 14.41
N VAL A 256 10.78 -3.14 15.21
CA VAL A 256 10.70 -2.83 16.65
C VAL A 256 11.42 -3.89 17.48
N LYS A 257 11.29 -5.16 17.11
CA LYS A 257 11.84 -6.26 17.91
C LYS A 257 12.08 -7.50 17.07
N VAL A 258 13.24 -8.13 17.25
CA VAL A 258 13.59 -9.42 16.64
C VAL A 258 13.78 -10.46 17.77
N GLU A 259 12.98 -11.53 17.74
CA GLU A 259 13.01 -12.61 18.73
C GLU A 259 13.07 -13.98 18.03
N GLY A 260 14.30 -14.42 17.74
CA GLY A 260 14.54 -15.66 17.01
C GLY A 260 13.93 -15.60 15.61
N ARG A 261 12.79 -16.28 15.41
CA ARG A 261 12.07 -16.30 14.12
C ARG A 261 10.94 -15.28 14.02
N LYS A 262 10.65 -14.54 15.09
CA LYS A 262 9.54 -13.59 15.15
C LYS A 262 10.10 -12.18 15.01
N VAL A 263 9.47 -11.36 14.18
CA VAL A 263 9.83 -9.96 14.03
C VAL A 263 8.60 -9.08 14.14
N SER A 264 8.63 -8.15 15.09
CA SER A 264 7.59 -7.14 15.25
C SER A 264 8.01 -5.88 14.51
N VAL A 265 7.12 -5.38 13.67
CA VAL A 265 7.34 -4.20 12.83
C VAL A 265 6.16 -3.24 13.01
N GLU A 266 6.45 -1.96 13.07
CA GLU A 266 5.43 -0.90 13.08
C GLU A 266 5.63 -0.03 11.85
N GLY A 267 4.53 0.54 11.35
CA GLY A 267 4.63 1.51 10.28
C GLY A 267 3.36 2.31 10.07
N ARG A 268 3.45 3.28 9.18
CA ARG A 268 2.39 4.23 8.88
C ARG A 268 2.37 4.61 7.42
N LEU A 269 1.19 4.92 6.94
CA LEU A 269 0.93 5.55 5.65
C LEU A 269 0.52 7.00 5.87
N GLU A 270 1.18 7.92 5.20
CA GLU A 270 0.90 9.35 5.24
C GLU A 270 0.87 9.93 3.83
N THR A 271 0.23 11.08 3.65
CA THR A 271 0.31 11.81 2.37
C THR A 271 1.73 12.33 2.16
N LEU A 272 2.25 12.24 0.92
CA LEU A 272 3.46 12.97 0.54
C LEU A 272 3.06 14.44 0.34
N VAL A 273 3.75 15.35 1.02
CA VAL A 273 3.47 16.79 1.01
C VAL A 273 4.77 17.57 0.82
N GLU A 274 4.64 18.80 0.33
CA GLU A 274 5.78 19.70 0.15
C GLU A 274 6.42 20.09 1.50
N PRO A 275 7.70 20.50 1.52
CA PRO A 275 8.38 20.92 2.74
C PRO A 275 7.63 22.02 3.50
N GLY A 276 7.45 21.83 4.80
CA GLY A 276 6.77 22.78 5.68
C GLY A 276 5.27 22.50 5.86
N GLU A 277 4.69 21.60 5.07
CA GLU A 277 3.35 21.09 5.30
C GLU A 277 3.35 19.90 6.25
N THR A 278 2.20 19.65 6.90
CA THR A 278 2.04 18.49 7.79
C THR A 278 1.44 17.32 7.01
N PRO A 279 2.14 16.17 6.87
CA PRO A 279 1.58 14.97 6.29
C PRO A 279 0.31 14.53 7.03
N LEU A 280 -0.74 14.18 6.30
CA LEU A 280 -1.93 13.58 6.88
C LEU A 280 -1.68 12.08 7.12
N LEU A 281 -1.79 11.64 8.37
CA LEU A 281 -1.74 10.22 8.71
C LEU A 281 -3.00 9.51 8.19
N LEU A 282 -2.83 8.57 7.27
CA LEU A 282 -3.91 7.84 6.60
C LEU A 282 -4.23 6.53 7.33
N ALA A 283 -3.20 5.76 7.66
CA ALA A 283 -3.31 4.52 8.41
C ALA A 283 -2.00 4.25 9.17
N GLU A 284 -2.10 3.50 10.26
CA GLU A 284 -0.94 2.95 10.95
C GLU A 284 -1.15 1.46 11.23
N ALA A 285 -0.05 0.74 11.35
CA ALA A 285 -0.10 -0.70 11.51
C ALA A 285 0.98 -1.24 12.44
N LYS A 286 0.62 -2.34 13.11
CA LYS A 286 1.54 -3.21 13.83
C LYS A 286 1.45 -4.59 13.24
N ALA A 287 2.59 -5.16 12.88
CA ALA A 287 2.67 -6.46 12.25
C ALA A 287 3.63 -7.38 13.00
N LEU A 288 3.31 -8.68 12.95
CA LEU A 288 4.19 -9.76 13.38
C LEU A 288 4.50 -10.60 12.16
N PHE A 289 5.78 -10.68 11.83
CA PHE A 289 6.31 -11.58 10.81
C PHE A 289 7.00 -12.78 11.44
N ILE A 290 6.92 -13.92 10.76
CA ILE A 290 7.56 -15.17 11.21
C ILE A 290 8.36 -15.78 10.06
N SER A 291 9.63 -16.05 10.31
CA SER A 291 10.44 -16.84 9.38
C SER A 291 10.12 -18.34 9.52
N PRO A 292 9.85 -19.07 8.42
CA PRO A 292 9.57 -20.50 8.45
C PRO A 292 10.70 -21.34 9.07
N LYS A 293 10.35 -22.48 9.66
CA LYS A 293 11.35 -23.46 10.13
C LYS A 293 12.01 -24.11 8.92
N GLY A 294 13.34 -24.29 8.96
CA GLY A 294 14.11 -24.93 7.87
C GLY A 294 14.71 -23.97 6.84
N ALA A 295 14.36 -22.68 6.89
CA ALA A 295 14.93 -21.66 5.99
C ALA A 295 16.45 -21.46 6.16
N VAL A 296 17.00 -21.80 7.35
CA VAL A 296 18.45 -21.78 7.65
C VAL A 296 19.20 -22.91 6.94
N THR A 297 18.54 -24.03 6.63
CA THR A 297 19.23 -25.22 6.12
C THR A 297 19.58 -25.08 4.64
N ALA A 298 18.75 -24.40 3.84
CA ALA A 298 18.96 -24.28 2.40
C ALA A 298 19.85 -23.09 1.98
N SER A 299 20.04 -22.07 2.82
CA SER A 299 21.07 -21.02 2.58
C SER A 299 22.50 -21.56 2.66
N LYS A 300 22.72 -22.72 3.29
CA LYS A 300 24.00 -23.45 3.24
C LYS A 300 24.21 -24.26 1.95
N PHE A 301 23.17 -24.53 1.18
CA PHE A 301 23.23 -25.38 -0.03
C PHE A 301 23.06 -24.61 -1.34
N LEU A 302 22.79 -23.31 -1.26
CA LEU A 302 22.80 -22.42 -2.42
C LEU A 302 24.10 -21.61 -2.38
N PRO A 303 24.97 -21.74 -3.39
CA PRO A 303 26.19 -20.96 -3.44
C PRO A 303 25.82 -19.48 -3.53
N VAL A 304 26.37 -18.69 -2.61
CA VAL A 304 26.49 -17.25 -2.79
C VAL A 304 27.45 -17.05 -3.96
N GLN A 305 26.94 -16.54 -5.09
CA GLN A 305 27.76 -16.06 -6.19
C GLN A 305 27.72 -14.54 -6.20
#